data_AF-A0A2V5PL71-F1
#
_entry.id   AF-A0A2V5PL71-F1
#
_cell.length_a   1.000
_cell.length_b   1.000
_cell.length_c   1.000
_cell.angle_alpha   90.00
_cell.angle_beta   90.00
_cell.angle_gamma   90.00
#
_symmetry.space_group_name_H-M   'P 1'
#
loop_
_entity.id
_entity.type
_entity.pdbx_description
1 polymer ?
#
loop_
_entity_poly.entity_id
_entity_poly.type
_entity_poly.pdbx_seq_one_letter_code
_entity_poly.pdbx_strand_id
1 'polypeptide(L)'
;MATNQLPSINRRRVFADLGAFVRNRRDDITRLWVAAVDRSSEIASSNDLTYRQLLDHLPHICDELADLLQKPPNDPAPPPIGPDAAAHGRKRWEQGYRLEEVIREVCLIRRNFFDRWVPEFAQNNPEFVGEAERAATQVIHHFFDEVIIDSTVQFVQENCDHAKRVKHEFLSQVAHDLRTPLTPILLATTALKEEAGLSESALNMVDMIARNAQLEARTVDQLLHEAESDKTP
;
A
#
# COMPACT_ATOMS: atom_id res chain seq x y z
N MET A 1 -47.24 1.54 12.91
CA MET A 1 -46.35 0.70 12.10
C MET A 1 -45.45 -0.06 13.07
N ALA A 2 -45.67 -1.36 13.25
CA ALA A 2 -44.89 -2.16 14.18
C ALA A 2 -43.50 -2.40 13.56
N THR A 3 -42.47 -1.84 14.18
CA THR A 3 -41.06 -2.18 13.91
C THR A 3 -40.86 -3.64 14.23
N ASN A 4 -40.77 -4.47 13.19
CA ASN A 4 -40.45 -5.89 13.27
C ASN A 4 -38.95 -6.03 13.62
N GLN A 5 -38.58 -5.71 14.86
CA GLN A 5 -37.23 -5.95 15.37
C GLN A 5 -37.10 -7.43 15.70
N LEU A 6 -36.15 -8.11 15.04
CA LEU A 6 -35.77 -9.46 15.42
C LEU A 6 -35.26 -9.45 16.88
N PRO A 7 -35.69 -10.40 17.73
CA PRO A 7 -35.11 -10.57 19.06
C PRO A 7 -33.58 -10.69 18.96
N SER A 8 -32.85 -10.11 19.92
CA SER A 8 -31.38 -10.04 19.92
C SER A 8 -30.68 -11.40 19.76
N ILE A 9 -31.30 -12.47 20.28
CA ILE A 9 -30.82 -13.86 20.15
C ILE A 9 -30.92 -14.35 18.69
N ASN A 10 -32.02 -14.05 18.01
CA ASN A 10 -32.20 -14.43 16.60
C ASN A 10 -31.23 -13.66 15.70
N ARG A 11 -31.00 -12.37 16.00
CA ARG A 11 -30.00 -11.57 15.28
C ARG A 11 -28.60 -12.17 15.38
N ARG A 12 -28.16 -12.57 16.59
CA ARG A 12 -26.86 -13.23 16.77
C ARG A 12 -26.75 -14.54 16.01
N ARG A 13 -27.81 -15.36 16.00
CA ARG A 13 -27.83 -16.62 15.27
C ARG A 13 -27.66 -16.40 13.76
N VAL A 14 -28.46 -15.50 13.18
CA VAL A 14 -28.41 -15.19 11.73
C VAL A 14 -27.03 -14.70 11.29
N PHE A 15 -26.36 -13.90 12.10
CA PHE A 15 -24.99 -13.45 11.84
C PHE A 15 -23.98 -14.60 11.89
N ALA A 16 -24.10 -15.47 12.90
CA ALA A 16 -23.27 -16.67 13.00
C ALA A 16 -23.48 -17.61 11.79
N ASP A 17 -24.73 -17.80 11.37
CA ASP A 17 -25.10 -18.61 10.21
C ASP A 17 -24.54 -18.01 8.90
N LEU A 18 -24.60 -16.67 8.75
CA LEU A 18 -24.02 -15.98 7.58
C LEU A 18 -22.50 -16.12 7.54
N GLY A 19 -21.80 -15.93 8.66
CA GLY A 19 -20.35 -16.15 8.71
C GLY A 19 -19.98 -17.60 8.42
N ALA A 20 -20.74 -18.57 8.96
CA ALA A 20 -20.55 -20.00 8.64
C ALA A 20 -20.82 -20.29 7.15
N PHE A 21 -21.84 -19.66 6.55
CA PHE A 21 -22.12 -19.76 5.12
C PHE A 21 -20.94 -19.26 4.27
N VAL A 22 -20.39 -18.08 4.58
CA VAL A 22 -19.22 -17.53 3.87
C VAL A 22 -18.03 -18.47 3.96
N ARG A 23 -17.75 -19.01 5.16
CA ARG A 23 -16.68 -19.99 5.38
C ARG A 23 -16.89 -21.27 4.57
N ASN A 24 -18.10 -21.81 4.56
CA ASN A 24 -18.43 -23.02 3.80
C ASN A 24 -18.36 -22.80 2.28
N ARG A 25 -18.59 -21.56 1.82
CA ARG A 25 -18.51 -21.17 0.40
C ARG A 25 -17.15 -20.60 0.00
N ARG A 26 -16.16 -20.56 0.89
CA ARG A 26 -14.84 -19.94 0.66
C ARG A 26 -14.21 -20.34 -0.68
N ASP A 27 -14.17 -21.63 -0.97
CA ASP A 27 -13.54 -22.14 -2.20
C ASP A 27 -14.37 -21.78 -3.46
N ASP A 28 -15.69 -21.64 -3.34
CA ASP A 28 -16.55 -21.17 -4.44
C ASP A 28 -16.40 -19.66 -4.66
N ILE A 29 -16.35 -18.89 -3.57
CA ILE A 29 -16.16 -17.43 -3.57
C ILE A 29 -14.83 -17.07 -4.23
N THR A 30 -13.75 -17.71 -3.78
CA THR A 30 -12.40 -17.47 -4.31
C THR A 30 -12.26 -17.88 -5.76
N ARG A 31 -12.86 -19.01 -6.18
CA ARG A 31 -12.90 -19.38 -7.60
C ARG A 31 -13.66 -18.37 -8.45
N LEU A 32 -14.81 -17.90 -7.98
CA LEU A 32 -15.59 -16.90 -8.70
C LEU A 32 -14.85 -15.56 -8.78
N TRP A 33 -14.16 -15.18 -7.70
CA TRP A 33 -13.27 -14.02 -7.68
C TRP A 33 -12.21 -14.15 -8.76
N VAL A 34 -11.40 -15.21 -8.73
CA VAL A 34 -10.33 -15.46 -9.71
C VAL A 34 -10.87 -15.40 -11.13
N ALA A 35 -11.99 -16.08 -11.41
CA ALA A 35 -12.61 -16.07 -12.72
C ALA A 35 -13.18 -14.69 -13.12
N ALA A 36 -13.55 -13.83 -12.18
CA ALA A 36 -14.00 -12.46 -12.46
C ALA A 36 -12.82 -11.54 -12.77
N VAL A 37 -11.70 -11.71 -12.06
CA VAL A 37 -10.45 -10.98 -12.33
C VAL A 37 -9.87 -11.35 -13.69
N ASP A 38 -9.76 -12.64 -13.98
CA ASP A 38 -9.23 -13.18 -15.25
C ASP A 38 -10.02 -12.70 -16.48
N ARG A 39 -11.34 -12.48 -16.32
CA ARG A 39 -12.20 -11.95 -17.40
C ARG A 39 -12.20 -10.44 -17.52
N SER A 40 -11.57 -9.73 -16.58
CA SER A 40 -11.58 -8.26 -16.54
C SER A 40 -10.39 -7.70 -17.32
N SER A 41 -10.65 -7.08 -18.47
CA SER A 41 -9.60 -6.39 -19.25
C SER A 41 -8.99 -5.19 -18.52
N GLU A 42 -9.62 -4.70 -17.45
CA GLU A 42 -9.13 -3.58 -16.64
C GLU A 42 -8.15 -4.01 -15.53
N ILE A 43 -7.92 -5.32 -15.35
CA ILE A 43 -6.97 -5.89 -14.39
C ILE A 43 -5.93 -6.67 -15.19
N ALA A 44 -5.10 -5.96 -15.94
CA ALA A 44 -4.20 -6.53 -16.93
C ALA A 44 -3.04 -7.29 -16.27
N SER A 45 -2.56 -6.85 -15.11
CA SER A 45 -1.47 -7.51 -14.37
C SER A 45 -1.82 -8.94 -13.93
N SER A 46 -3.11 -9.32 -13.92
CA SER A 46 -3.51 -10.70 -13.62
C SER A 46 -3.04 -11.71 -14.66
N ASN A 47 -2.84 -11.30 -15.92
CA ASN A 47 -2.43 -12.18 -17.02
C ASN A 47 -1.03 -12.78 -16.84
N ASP A 48 -0.20 -12.12 -16.03
CA ASP A 48 1.18 -12.53 -15.75
C ASP A 48 1.27 -13.49 -14.54
N LEU A 49 0.15 -13.72 -13.85
CA LEU A 49 0.09 -14.56 -12.67
C LEU A 49 -0.39 -15.98 -12.98
N THR A 50 0.22 -16.96 -12.31
CA THR A 50 -0.36 -18.30 -12.26
C THR A 50 -1.64 -18.29 -11.43
N TYR A 51 -2.55 -19.22 -11.71
CA TYR A 51 -3.76 -19.44 -10.89
C TYR A 51 -3.43 -19.55 -9.39
N ARG A 52 -2.32 -20.21 -9.03
CA ARG A 52 -1.90 -20.37 -7.63
C ARG A 52 -1.49 -19.04 -7.00
N GLN A 53 -0.79 -18.18 -7.73
CA GLN A 53 -0.42 -16.84 -7.25
C GLN A 53 -1.63 -15.91 -7.14
N LEU A 54 -2.60 -16.04 -8.06
CA LEU A 54 -3.82 -15.25 -8.00
C LEU A 54 -4.73 -15.67 -6.84
N LEU A 55 -4.76 -16.96 -6.50
CA LEU A 55 -5.57 -17.55 -5.42
C LEU A 55 -4.95 -17.42 -4.02
N ASP A 56 -3.62 -17.48 -3.91
CA ASP A 56 -2.82 -17.63 -2.67
C ASP A 56 -3.47 -17.22 -1.34
N HIS A 57 -3.82 -15.94 -1.16
CA HIS A 57 -4.28 -15.38 0.11
C HIS A 57 -5.78 -15.03 0.13
N LEU A 58 -6.47 -15.18 -1.00
CA LEU A 58 -7.91 -14.90 -1.10
C LEU A 58 -8.78 -15.78 -0.18
N PRO A 59 -8.49 -17.08 0.03
CA PRO A 59 -9.21 -17.91 1.01
C PRO A 59 -9.16 -17.33 2.42
N HIS A 60 -8.01 -16.79 2.83
CA HIS A 60 -7.83 -16.21 4.17
C HIS A 60 -8.63 -14.92 4.35
N ILE A 61 -8.68 -14.05 3.33
CA ILE A 61 -9.54 -12.85 3.33
C ILE A 61 -11.02 -13.25 3.52
N CYS A 62 -11.46 -14.31 2.86
CA CYS A 62 -12.83 -14.82 3.03
C CYS A 62 -13.08 -15.37 4.44
N ASP A 63 -12.10 -16.06 5.02
CA ASP A 63 -12.16 -16.57 6.40
C ASP A 63 -12.23 -15.42 7.42
N GLU A 64 -11.52 -14.31 7.19
CA GLU A 64 -11.55 -13.11 8.02
C GLU A 64 -12.89 -12.36 7.94
N LEU A 65 -13.48 -12.24 6.75
CA LEU A 65 -14.84 -11.71 6.59
C LEU A 65 -15.86 -12.60 7.32
N ALA A 66 -15.73 -13.93 7.21
CA ALA A 66 -16.56 -14.87 7.94
C ALA A 66 -16.45 -14.69 9.46
N ASP A 67 -15.24 -14.52 9.98
CA ASP A 67 -15.01 -14.24 11.41
C ASP A 67 -15.63 -12.90 11.85
N LEU A 68 -15.56 -11.88 10.98
CA LEU A 68 -16.15 -10.58 11.26
C LEU A 68 -17.68 -10.67 11.34
N LEU A 69 -18.30 -11.44 10.44
CA LEU A 69 -19.74 -11.67 10.41
C LEU A 69 -20.24 -12.52 11.58
N GLN A 70 -19.40 -13.39 12.16
CA GLN A 70 -19.75 -14.17 13.36
C GLN A 70 -19.75 -13.32 14.64
N LYS A 71 -19.03 -12.20 14.66
CA LYS A 71 -19.03 -11.29 15.79
C LYS A 71 -20.36 -10.52 15.79
N PRO A 72 -21.08 -10.46 16.92
CA PRO A 72 -22.26 -9.61 17.00
C PRO A 72 -21.86 -8.16 16.68
N PRO A 73 -22.64 -7.42 15.88
CA PRO A 73 -22.37 -6.00 15.67
C PRO A 73 -22.39 -5.30 17.04
N ASN A 74 -21.22 -4.85 17.48
CA ASN A 74 -21.06 -4.02 18.68
C ASN A 74 -21.04 -2.56 18.25
N ASP A 75 -21.83 -1.73 18.94
CA ASP A 75 -21.77 -0.27 18.90
C ASP A 75 -20.62 0.16 19.84
N PRO A 76 -19.68 1.08 19.48
CA PRO A 76 -19.76 2.09 18.41
C PRO A 76 -18.68 2.04 17.32
N ALA A 77 -17.74 1.09 17.35
CA ALA A 77 -16.70 0.97 16.33
C ALA A 77 -16.72 -0.44 15.72
N PRO A 78 -16.76 -0.57 14.38
CA PRO A 78 -16.62 -1.86 13.76
C PRO A 78 -15.23 -2.46 14.07
N PRO A 79 -15.12 -3.80 14.19
CA PRO A 79 -13.85 -4.43 14.52
C PRO A 79 -12.82 -4.22 13.40
N PRO A 80 -11.52 -4.13 13.73
CA PRO A 80 -10.48 -4.09 12.70
C PRO A 80 -10.54 -5.35 11.82
N ILE A 81 -10.19 -5.19 10.54
CA ILE A 81 -10.01 -6.32 9.63
C ILE A 81 -8.78 -7.16 10.03
N GLY A 82 -8.72 -8.40 9.54
CA GLY A 82 -7.61 -9.28 9.83
C GLY A 82 -6.35 -8.97 9.02
N PRO A 83 -5.22 -9.59 9.39
CA PRO A 83 -3.92 -9.33 8.77
C PRO A 83 -3.84 -9.66 7.28
N ASP A 84 -4.56 -10.68 6.79
CA ASP A 84 -4.50 -11.05 5.36
C ASP A 84 -5.26 -10.05 4.49
N ALA A 85 -6.40 -9.55 4.97
CA ALA A 85 -7.16 -8.47 4.33
C ALA A 85 -6.36 -7.15 4.34
N ALA A 86 -5.75 -6.79 5.48
CA ALA A 86 -4.90 -5.61 5.59
C ALA A 86 -3.66 -5.69 4.68
N ALA A 87 -3.10 -6.89 4.48
CA ALA A 87 -1.93 -7.11 3.63
C ALA A 87 -2.26 -7.35 2.15
N HIS A 88 -3.54 -7.34 1.74
CA HIS A 88 -3.96 -7.65 0.37
C HIS A 88 -3.26 -6.75 -0.66
N GLY A 89 -3.29 -5.44 -0.43
CA GLY A 89 -2.64 -4.45 -1.30
C GLY A 89 -1.14 -4.70 -1.46
N ARG A 90 -0.42 -5.00 -0.35
CA ARG A 90 1.00 -5.38 -0.37
C ARG A 90 1.28 -6.55 -1.29
N LYS A 91 0.54 -7.64 -1.07
CA LYS A 91 0.76 -8.90 -1.81
C LYS A 91 0.51 -8.70 -3.29
N ARG A 92 -0.52 -7.93 -3.66
CA ARG A 92 -0.81 -7.59 -5.06
C ARG A 92 0.24 -6.67 -5.67
N TRP A 93 0.73 -5.67 -4.95
CA TRP A 93 1.85 -4.85 -5.41
C TRP A 93 3.07 -5.73 -5.71
N GLU A 94 3.48 -6.59 -4.77
CA GLU A 94 4.63 -7.50 -4.95
C GLU A 94 4.47 -8.43 -6.16
N GLN A 95 3.22 -8.66 -6.59
CA GLN A 95 2.83 -9.41 -7.79
C GLN A 95 2.67 -8.54 -9.05
N GLY A 96 2.94 -7.24 -8.99
CA GLY A 96 2.92 -6.32 -10.14
C GLY A 96 1.61 -5.59 -10.42
N TYR A 97 0.64 -5.63 -9.49
CA TYR A 97 -0.61 -4.89 -9.65
C TYR A 97 -0.39 -3.40 -9.45
N ARG A 98 -1.12 -2.58 -10.23
CA ARG A 98 -1.29 -1.15 -9.95
C ARG A 98 -2.39 -0.93 -8.93
N LEU A 99 -2.37 0.19 -8.21
CA LEU A 99 -3.36 0.51 -7.18
C LEU A 99 -4.80 0.44 -7.70
N GLU A 100 -5.04 1.00 -8.88
CA GLU A 100 -6.35 1.01 -9.52
C GLU A 100 -6.82 -0.38 -9.95
N GLU A 101 -5.92 -1.35 -10.12
CA GLU A 101 -6.25 -2.74 -10.39
C GLU A 101 -6.66 -3.46 -9.11
N VAL A 102 -5.95 -3.20 -8.00
CA VAL A 102 -6.33 -3.70 -6.66
C VAL A 102 -7.71 -3.16 -6.26
N ILE A 103 -7.95 -1.87 -6.42
CA ILE A 103 -9.26 -1.27 -6.10
C ILE A 103 -10.37 -1.91 -6.94
N ARG A 104 -10.13 -2.13 -8.24
CA ARG A 104 -11.10 -2.80 -9.13
C ARG A 104 -11.34 -4.24 -8.69
N GLU A 105 -10.29 -5.00 -8.39
CA GLU A 105 -10.38 -6.37 -7.89
C GLU A 105 -11.29 -6.44 -6.66
N VAL A 106 -11.07 -5.56 -5.68
CA VAL A 106 -11.90 -5.48 -4.46
C VAL A 106 -13.34 -5.08 -4.77
N CYS A 107 -13.56 -4.18 -5.73
CA CYS A 107 -14.90 -3.81 -6.18
C CYS A 107 -15.63 -4.98 -6.88
N LEU A 108 -14.91 -5.80 -7.66
CA LEU A 108 -15.47 -6.98 -8.33
C LEU A 108 -15.98 -8.00 -7.32
N ILE A 109 -15.17 -8.33 -6.30
CA ILE A 109 -15.59 -9.27 -5.27
C ILE A 109 -16.74 -8.72 -4.42
N ARG A 110 -16.70 -7.44 -4.05
CA ARG A 110 -17.79 -6.79 -3.31
C ARG A 110 -19.10 -6.91 -4.07
N ARG A 111 -19.11 -6.62 -5.37
CA ARG A 111 -20.27 -6.79 -6.24
C ARG A 111 -20.72 -8.25 -6.30
N ASN A 112 -19.81 -9.20 -6.51
CA ASN A 112 -20.16 -10.63 -6.54
C ASN A 112 -20.81 -11.10 -5.22
N PHE A 113 -20.41 -10.53 -4.08
CA PHE A 113 -21.06 -10.79 -2.79
C PHE A 113 -22.53 -10.38 -2.79
N PHE A 114 -22.85 -9.18 -3.25
CA PHE A 114 -24.23 -8.68 -3.26
C PHE A 114 -25.08 -9.26 -4.40
N ASP A 115 -24.48 -9.57 -5.54
CA ASP A 115 -25.21 -10.12 -6.69
C ASP A 115 -25.50 -11.62 -6.55
N ARG A 116 -24.68 -12.36 -5.77
CA ARG A 116 -24.76 -13.83 -5.67
C ARG A 116 -24.86 -14.34 -4.24
N TRP A 117 -23.86 -14.04 -3.41
CA TRP A 117 -23.68 -14.76 -2.14
C TRP A 117 -24.69 -14.34 -1.06
N VAL A 118 -24.98 -13.05 -0.94
CA VAL A 118 -26.01 -12.54 -0.03
C VAL A 118 -27.41 -13.02 -0.46
N PRO A 119 -27.81 -12.95 -1.74
CA PRO A 119 -29.07 -13.54 -2.20
C PRO A 119 -29.18 -15.05 -1.97
N GLU A 120 -28.12 -15.81 -2.23
CA GLU A 120 -28.10 -17.28 -1.99
C GLU A 120 -28.31 -17.60 -0.49
N PHE A 121 -27.68 -16.84 0.40
CA PHE A 121 -27.91 -16.97 1.84
C PHE A 121 -29.36 -16.63 2.20
N ALA A 122 -29.87 -15.50 1.73
CA ALA A 122 -31.22 -15.02 2.03
C ALA A 122 -32.31 -16.01 1.60
N GLN A 123 -32.15 -16.68 0.45
CA GLN A 123 -33.10 -17.69 -0.05
C GLN A 123 -33.27 -18.87 0.92
N ASN A 124 -32.22 -19.21 1.67
CA ASN A 124 -32.23 -20.33 2.61
C ASN A 124 -32.49 -19.90 4.07
N ASN A 125 -32.57 -18.59 4.34
CA ASN A 125 -32.72 -18.02 5.68
C ASN A 125 -33.80 -16.93 5.68
N PRO A 126 -35.10 -17.28 5.73
CA PRO A 126 -36.20 -16.30 5.65
C PRO A 126 -36.20 -15.23 6.75
N GLU A 127 -35.52 -15.48 7.87
CA GLU A 127 -35.32 -14.50 8.95
C GLU A 127 -34.25 -13.43 8.63
N PHE A 128 -33.47 -13.61 7.56
CA PHE A 128 -32.48 -12.64 7.09
C PHE A 128 -33.16 -11.52 6.29
N VAL A 129 -33.87 -10.65 7.00
CA VAL A 129 -34.58 -9.50 6.42
C VAL A 129 -34.48 -8.27 7.31
N GLY A 130 -34.69 -7.09 6.72
CA GLY A 130 -34.89 -5.86 7.48
C GLY A 130 -33.64 -5.37 8.22
N GLU A 131 -33.60 -5.48 9.55
CA GLU A 131 -32.43 -5.05 10.34
C GLU A 131 -31.23 -5.98 10.17
N ALA A 132 -31.46 -7.30 10.14
CA ALA A 132 -30.37 -8.28 10.02
C ALA A 132 -29.62 -8.14 8.69
N GLU A 133 -30.35 -8.00 7.60
CA GLU A 133 -29.82 -7.76 6.25
C GLU A 133 -29.03 -6.44 6.17
N ARG A 134 -29.60 -5.35 6.71
CA ARG A 134 -28.93 -4.04 6.74
C ARG A 134 -27.63 -4.07 7.53
N ALA A 135 -27.63 -4.69 8.72
CA ALA A 135 -26.44 -4.77 9.55
C ALA A 135 -25.37 -5.68 8.92
N ALA A 136 -25.75 -6.79 8.27
CA ALA A 136 -24.81 -7.62 7.52
C ALA A 136 -24.19 -6.87 6.33
N THR A 137 -25.02 -6.12 5.58
CA THR A 137 -24.56 -5.25 4.49
C THR A 137 -23.54 -4.22 4.98
N GLN A 138 -23.78 -3.61 6.14
CA GLN A 138 -22.84 -2.66 6.74
C GLN A 138 -21.50 -3.31 7.10
N VAL A 139 -21.51 -4.52 7.67
CA VAL A 139 -20.28 -5.26 7.99
C VAL A 139 -19.49 -5.61 6.71
N ILE A 140 -20.18 -6.06 5.66
CA ILE A 140 -19.55 -6.41 4.38
C ILE A 140 -18.96 -5.16 3.71
N HIS A 141 -19.71 -4.05 3.67
CA HIS A 141 -19.20 -2.77 3.14
C HIS A 141 -17.97 -2.31 3.89
N HIS A 142 -18.06 -2.25 5.22
CA HIS A 142 -16.94 -1.83 6.06
C HIS A 142 -15.70 -2.70 5.81
N PHE A 143 -15.83 -4.02 5.80
CA PHE A 143 -14.71 -4.92 5.55
C PHE A 143 -13.97 -4.59 4.24
N PHE A 144 -14.71 -4.46 3.15
CA PHE A 144 -14.09 -4.13 1.87
C PHE A 144 -13.61 -2.69 1.76
N ASP A 145 -14.19 -1.75 2.52
CA ASP A 145 -13.72 -0.36 2.57
C ASP A 145 -12.37 -0.29 3.29
N GLU A 146 -12.20 -1.00 4.40
CA GLU A 146 -10.91 -1.12 5.09
C GLU A 146 -9.84 -1.75 4.20
N VAL A 147 -10.16 -2.80 3.44
CA VAL A 147 -9.21 -3.40 2.47
C VAL A 147 -8.74 -2.36 1.44
N ILE A 148 -9.63 -1.51 0.94
CA ILE A 148 -9.29 -0.44 -0.01
C ILE A 148 -8.45 0.65 0.66
N ILE A 149 -8.83 1.06 1.87
CA ILE A 149 -8.14 2.10 2.65
C ILE A 149 -6.71 1.65 2.94
N ASP A 150 -6.53 0.46 3.51
CA ASP A 150 -5.21 -0.10 3.84
C ASP A 150 -4.34 -0.24 2.60
N SER A 151 -4.91 -0.75 1.50
CA SER A 151 -4.19 -0.84 0.21
C SER A 151 -3.75 0.53 -0.31
N THR A 152 -4.60 1.55 -0.16
CA THR A 152 -4.29 2.92 -0.62
C THR A 152 -3.23 3.59 0.24
N VAL A 153 -3.37 3.51 1.57
CA VAL A 153 -2.41 4.05 2.54
C VAL A 153 -1.05 3.43 2.31
N GLN A 154 -1.01 2.11 2.20
CA GLN A 154 0.23 1.39 1.97
C GLN A 154 0.85 1.76 0.63
N PHE A 155 0.04 1.91 -0.43
CA PHE A 155 0.57 2.30 -1.74
C PHE A 155 1.26 3.67 -1.69
N VAL A 156 0.62 4.65 -1.03
CA VAL A 156 1.17 5.99 -0.88
C VAL A 156 2.47 5.96 -0.07
N GLN A 157 2.52 5.18 1.01
CA GLN A 157 3.72 5.00 1.84
C GLN A 157 4.87 4.42 1.02
N GLU A 158 4.64 3.32 0.31
CA GLU A 158 5.68 2.65 -0.49
C GLU A 158 6.20 3.51 -1.63
N ASN A 159 5.32 4.27 -2.29
CA ASN A 159 5.72 5.20 -3.33
C ASN A 159 6.54 6.39 -2.76
N CYS A 160 6.15 6.90 -1.59
CA CYS A 160 6.91 7.93 -0.90
C CYS A 160 8.30 7.43 -0.50
N ASP A 161 8.38 6.23 0.08
CA ASP A 161 9.63 5.61 0.48
C ASP A 161 10.52 5.30 -0.72
N HIS A 162 9.95 4.84 -1.84
CA HIS A 162 10.69 4.65 -3.07
C HIS A 162 11.26 5.97 -3.61
N ALA A 163 10.43 7.02 -3.68
CA ALA A 163 10.88 8.34 -4.11
C ALA A 163 12.00 8.90 -3.22
N LYS A 164 11.88 8.73 -1.89
CA LYS A 164 12.93 9.10 -0.93
C LYS A 164 14.24 8.34 -1.18
N ARG A 165 14.16 7.02 -1.42
CA ARG A 165 15.34 6.19 -1.74
C ARG A 165 16.02 6.66 -3.01
N VAL A 166 15.28 6.82 -4.10
CA VAL A 166 15.82 7.30 -5.39
C VAL A 166 16.45 8.69 -5.25
N LYS A 167 15.79 9.62 -4.53
CA LYS A 167 16.35 10.96 -4.23
C LYS A 167 17.69 10.83 -3.51
N HIS A 168 17.77 9.98 -2.49
CA HIS A 168 18.98 9.81 -1.70
C HIS A 168 20.12 9.19 -2.50
N GLU A 169 19.83 8.15 -3.28
CA GLU A 169 20.81 7.51 -4.18
C GLU A 169 21.35 8.51 -5.21
N PHE A 170 20.47 9.29 -5.83
CA PHE A 170 20.86 10.33 -6.79
C PHE A 170 21.77 11.39 -6.15
N LEU A 171 21.40 11.92 -4.97
CA LEU A 171 22.20 12.93 -4.28
C LEU A 171 23.56 12.38 -3.85
N SER A 172 23.62 11.12 -3.38
CA SER A 172 24.86 10.45 -3.05
C SER A 172 25.78 10.32 -4.27
N GLN A 173 25.23 9.92 -5.41
CA GLN A 173 25.97 9.79 -6.66
C GLN A 173 26.50 11.14 -7.15
N VAL A 174 25.65 12.17 -7.22
CA VAL A 174 26.05 13.52 -7.65
C VAL A 174 27.15 14.07 -6.75
N ALA A 175 27.04 13.89 -5.43
CA ALA A 175 28.05 14.38 -4.52
C ALA A 175 29.40 13.66 -4.70
N HIS A 176 29.39 12.35 -4.95
CA HIS A 176 30.60 11.60 -5.29
C HIS A 176 31.24 12.13 -6.58
N ASP A 177 30.44 12.34 -7.61
CA ASP A 177 30.88 12.80 -8.93
C ASP A 177 31.42 14.23 -8.89
N LEU A 178 30.93 15.08 -7.97
CA LEU A 178 31.44 16.44 -7.75
C LEU A 178 32.69 16.48 -6.85
N ARG A 179 32.77 15.65 -5.81
CA ARG A 179 33.97 15.59 -4.94
C ARG A 179 35.21 15.08 -5.67
N THR A 180 35.03 14.14 -6.60
CA THR A 180 36.11 13.54 -7.37
C THR A 180 36.96 14.58 -8.12
N PRO A 181 36.40 15.52 -8.92
CA PRO A 181 37.16 16.58 -9.57
C PRO A 181 37.54 17.73 -8.63
N LEU A 182 36.79 18.02 -7.57
CA LEU A 182 37.14 19.09 -6.62
C LEU A 182 38.40 18.77 -5.81
N THR A 183 38.60 17.50 -5.45
CA THR A 183 39.76 17.04 -4.67
C THR A 183 41.10 17.40 -5.33
N PRO A 184 41.37 17.04 -6.60
CA PRO A 184 42.61 17.42 -7.27
C PRO A 184 42.69 18.93 -7.55
N ILE A 185 41.58 19.64 -7.77
CA ILE A 185 41.59 21.11 -7.90
C ILE A 185 42.10 21.75 -6.60
N LEU A 186 41.56 21.34 -5.46
CA LEU A 186 41.98 21.84 -4.15
C LEU A 186 43.45 21.48 -3.86
N LEU A 187 43.86 20.25 -4.16
CA LEU A 187 45.25 19.81 -4.01
C LEU A 187 46.21 20.64 -4.87
N ALA A 188 45.88 20.83 -6.16
CA ALA A 188 46.69 21.59 -7.10
C ALA A 188 46.79 23.07 -6.68
N THR A 189 45.68 23.68 -6.26
CA THR A 189 45.71 25.08 -5.78
C THR A 189 46.54 25.23 -4.51
N THR A 190 46.56 24.23 -3.62
CA THR A 190 47.41 24.22 -2.43
C THR A 190 48.89 24.14 -2.82
N ALA A 191 49.24 23.19 -3.71
CA ALA A 191 50.61 23.02 -4.18
C ALA A 191 51.14 24.25 -4.93
N LEU A 192 50.33 24.88 -5.79
CA LEU A 192 50.72 26.08 -6.52
C LEU A 192 51.00 27.26 -5.57
N LYS A 193 50.27 27.40 -4.46
CA LYS A 193 50.54 28.46 -3.48
C LYS A 193 51.89 28.30 -2.76
N GLU A 194 52.45 27.10 -2.75
CA GLU A 194 53.75 26.81 -2.14
C GLU A 194 54.93 26.97 -3.13
N GLU A 195 54.66 27.14 -4.43
CA GLU A 195 55.70 27.33 -5.44
C GLU A 195 56.34 28.72 -5.37
N ALA A 196 57.68 28.74 -5.32
CA ALA A 196 58.45 29.97 -5.41
C ALA A 196 58.47 30.50 -6.86
N GLY A 197 58.26 31.81 -7.04
CA GLY A 197 58.39 32.48 -8.33
C GLY A 197 57.07 32.84 -9.03
N LEU A 198 55.92 32.58 -8.40
CA LEU A 198 54.64 33.10 -8.89
C LEU A 198 54.54 34.63 -8.75
N SER A 199 53.92 35.27 -9.73
CA SER A 199 53.57 36.69 -9.64
C SER A 199 52.40 36.90 -8.67
N GLU A 200 52.29 38.11 -8.11
CA GLU A 200 51.19 38.49 -7.23
C GLU A 200 49.81 38.32 -7.91
N SER A 201 49.73 38.59 -9.21
CA SER A 201 48.51 38.37 -9.99
C SER A 201 48.14 36.89 -10.10
N ALA A 202 49.13 36.00 -10.32
CA ALA A 202 48.90 34.56 -10.38
C ALA A 202 48.45 33.99 -9.02
N LEU A 203 49.07 34.43 -7.92
CA LEU A 203 48.65 34.07 -6.56
C LEU A 203 47.18 34.45 -6.30
N ASN A 204 46.77 35.66 -6.69
CA ASN A 204 45.38 36.12 -6.56
C ASN A 204 44.38 35.25 -7.36
N MET A 205 44.76 34.77 -8.54
CA MET A 205 43.95 33.85 -9.34
C MET A 205 43.83 32.46 -8.69
N VAL A 206 44.95 31.89 -8.22
CA VAL A 206 44.96 30.59 -7.50
C VAL A 206 44.11 30.67 -6.23
N ASP A 207 44.20 31.78 -5.49
CA ASP A 207 43.36 32.06 -4.33
C ASP A 207 41.87 32.09 -4.68
N MET A 208 41.50 32.71 -5.80
CA MET A 208 40.13 32.75 -6.26
C MET A 208 39.61 31.35 -6.62
N ILE A 209 40.40 30.54 -7.33
CA ILE A 209 40.03 29.16 -7.69
C ILE A 209 39.86 28.32 -6.41
N ALA A 210 40.81 28.40 -5.48
CA ALA A 210 40.75 27.66 -4.22
C ALA A 210 39.49 28.02 -3.41
N ARG A 211 39.15 29.31 -3.27
CA ARG A 211 37.94 29.75 -2.56
C ARG A 211 36.66 29.22 -3.20
N ASN A 212 36.56 29.26 -4.53
CA ASN A 212 35.38 28.75 -5.23
C ASN A 212 35.27 27.23 -5.11
N ALA A 213 36.36 26.48 -5.29
CA ALA A 213 36.36 25.03 -5.11
C ALA A 213 35.99 24.61 -3.68
N GLN A 214 36.44 25.35 -2.67
CA GLN A 214 36.04 25.13 -1.27
C GLN A 214 34.59 25.49 -0.98
N LEU A 215 34.04 26.49 -1.69
CA LEU A 215 32.62 26.82 -1.59
C LEU A 215 31.77 25.69 -2.15
N GLU A 216 32.07 25.25 -3.37
CA GLU A 216 31.37 24.14 -4.03
C GLU A 216 31.44 22.84 -3.20
N ALA A 217 32.62 22.49 -2.67
CA ALA A 217 32.77 21.32 -1.81
C ALA A 217 31.86 21.38 -0.56
N ARG A 218 31.80 22.55 0.10
CA ARG A 218 30.93 22.77 1.27
C ARG A 218 29.45 22.72 0.91
N THR A 219 29.06 23.29 -0.23
CA THR A 219 27.68 23.23 -0.72
C THR A 219 27.25 21.79 -0.99
N VAL A 220 28.12 20.99 -1.62
CA VAL A 220 27.87 19.55 -1.83
C VAL A 220 27.72 18.80 -0.51
N ASP A 221 28.60 19.06 0.46
CA ASP A 221 28.52 18.43 1.78
C ASP A 221 27.23 18.81 2.53
N GLN A 222 26.80 20.07 2.43
CA GLN A 222 25.56 20.55 3.04
C GLN A 222 24.33 19.87 2.42
N LEU A 223 24.26 19.79 1.08
CA LEU A 223 23.16 19.12 0.38
C LEU A 223 23.01 17.65 0.78
N LEU A 224 24.14 16.95 0.98
CA LEU A 224 24.12 15.58 1.48
C LEU A 224 23.60 15.50 2.91
N HIS A 225 24.06 16.40 3.78
CA HIS A 225 23.64 16.41 5.18
C HIS A 225 22.14 16.67 5.33
N GLU A 226 21.60 17.64 4.58
CA GLU A 226 20.16 17.91 4.53
C GLU A 226 19.37 16.68 4.06
N ALA A 227 19.85 15.98 3.03
CA ALA A 227 19.23 14.75 2.53
C ALA A 227 19.29 13.57 3.50
N GLU A 228 20.29 13.51 4.38
CA GLU A 228 20.41 12.50 5.43
C GLU A 228 19.54 12.83 6.65
N SER A 229 19.38 14.10 6.99
CA SER A 229 18.56 14.56 8.13
C SER A 229 17.06 14.29 7.95
N ASP A 230 16.59 14.23 6.70
CA ASP A 230 15.23 13.88 6.28
C ASP A 230 14.87 12.39 6.56
N LYS A 231 15.83 11.59 7.07
CA LYS A 231 15.63 10.20 7.51
C LYS A 231 15.10 10.06 8.94
N THR A 232 15.11 11.13 9.74
CA THR A 232 14.71 11.09 11.15
C THR A 232 13.24 11.48 11.31
N PRO A 233 12.37 10.59 11.84
CA PRO A 233 10.98 10.94 12.14
C PRO A 233 10.87 11.99 13.26
#